data_AF-A0A094K6V2-F1
#
_entry.id   AF-A0A094K6V2-F1
#
_cell.length_a   1.000
_cell.length_b   1.000
_cell.length_c   1.000
_cell.angle_alpha   90.00
_cell.angle_beta   90.00
_cell.angle_gamma   90.00
#
_symmetry.space_group_name_H-M   'P 1'
#
loop_
_entity.id
_entity.type
_entity.pdbx_description
1 polymer ?
#
loop_
_entity_poly.entity_id
_entity_poly.type
_entity_poly.pdbx_seq_one_letter_code
_entity_poly.pdbx_strand_id
1 'polypeptide(L)'
;HQVLRIRTRNEEEVKKLQLLESLEHLELDFWTHPSTPALPVDMRIPSNSVQAVKAFLESHGIEYSILIKDLQVVLDKEKQDMASSQQRERSRNGFNYGTYNSLDSIYAELDHLASEYSNIVCKFQIGESYEKRPLYVLK
;
A
#
# COMPACT_ATOMS: atom_id res chain seq x y z
N HIS A 1 11.28 -5.22 -7.84
CA HIS A 1 11.20 -5.11 -6.37
C HIS A 1 10.75 -6.44 -5.79
N GLN A 2 11.25 -6.81 -4.61
CA GLN A 2 10.75 -7.97 -3.85
C GLN A 2 10.19 -7.50 -2.51
N VAL A 3 9.24 -8.23 -1.94
CA VAL A 3 8.81 -8.04 -0.55
C VAL A 3 9.24 -9.25 0.26
N LEU A 4 10.04 -9.01 1.30
CA LEU A 4 10.47 -10.03 2.25
C LEU A 4 9.67 -9.90 3.54
N ARG A 5 9.33 -11.05 4.10
CA ARG A 5 8.84 -11.18 5.46
C ARG A 5 9.95 -11.74 6.34
N ILE A 6 10.34 -10.97 7.33
CA ILE A 6 11.44 -11.25 8.24
C ILE A 6 10.86 -11.61 9.61
N ARG A 7 11.44 -12.61 10.28
CA ARG A 7 11.07 -13.00 11.64
C ARG A 7 12.25 -12.78 12.57
N THR A 8 12.10 -11.85 13.50
CA THR A 8 13.08 -11.59 14.55
C THR A 8 12.82 -12.51 15.74
N ARG A 9 13.87 -13.01 16.37
CA ARG A 9 13.81 -13.90 17.54
C ARG A 9 14.13 -13.19 18.85
N ASN A 10 14.88 -12.10 18.77
CA ASN A 10 15.36 -11.36 19.94
C ASN A 10 15.50 -9.86 19.63
N GLU A 11 15.72 -9.08 20.67
CA GLU A 11 15.88 -7.62 20.59
C GLU A 11 17.12 -7.20 19.78
N GLU A 12 18.16 -8.03 19.71
CA GLU A 12 19.35 -7.72 18.91
C GLU A 12 19.05 -7.77 17.42
N GLU A 13 18.28 -8.76 16.97
CA GLU A 13 17.83 -8.86 15.58
C GLU A 13 16.90 -7.70 15.21
N VAL A 14 16.02 -7.26 16.12
CA VAL A 14 15.19 -6.06 15.94
C VAL A 14 16.07 -4.81 15.74
N LYS A 15 17.07 -4.60 16.60
CA LYS A 15 18.01 -3.47 16.48
C LYS A 15 18.80 -3.50 15.18
N LYS A 16 19.20 -4.67 14.69
CA LYS A 16 19.88 -4.83 13.40
C LYS A 16 18.97 -4.42 12.23
N LEU A 17 17.67 -4.75 12.28
CA LEU A 17 16.72 -4.29 11.27
C LEU A 17 16.46 -2.79 11.34
N GLN A 18 16.42 -2.19 12.53
CA GLN A 18 16.33 -0.74 12.70
C GLN A 18 17.58 -0.03 12.16
N LEU A 19 18.77 -0.61 12.33
CA LEU A 19 19.99 -0.10 11.70
C LEU A 19 19.87 -0.18 10.17
N LEU A 20 19.37 -1.29 9.64
CA LEU A 20 19.15 -1.46 8.20
C LEU A 20 18.15 -0.43 7.65
N GLU A 21 17.09 -0.13 8.41
CA GLU A 21 16.10 0.91 8.09
C GLU A 21 16.72 2.32 8.01
N SER A 22 17.72 2.62 8.85
CA SER A 22 18.42 3.91 8.82
C SER A 22 19.32 4.12 7.61
N LEU A 23 19.56 3.09 6.80
CA LEU A 23 20.41 3.16 5.61
C LEU A 23 19.63 3.68 4.40
N GLU A 24 19.49 5.00 4.31
CA GLU A 24 18.71 5.68 3.25
C GLU A 24 19.12 5.28 1.83
N HIS A 25 20.42 5.03 1.59
CA HIS A 25 20.94 4.65 0.28
C HIS A 25 20.42 3.31 -0.27
N LEU A 26 19.82 2.47 0.58
CA LEU A 26 19.23 1.21 0.16
C LEU A 26 17.78 1.36 -0.32
N GLU A 27 17.16 2.52 -0.08
CA GLU A 27 15.78 2.87 -0.46
C GLU A 27 14.77 1.79 -0.04
N LEU A 28 14.96 1.24 1.16
CA LEU A 28 14.09 0.21 1.73
C LEU A 28 12.79 0.84 2.19
N ASP A 29 11.70 0.11 1.97
CA ASP A 29 10.36 0.57 2.33
C ASP A 29 9.70 -0.47 3.23
N PHE A 30 9.55 -0.12 4.51
CA PHE A 30 9.00 -1.01 5.53
C PHE A 30 7.48 -0.89 5.54
N TRP A 31 6.80 -1.96 5.15
CA TRP A 31 5.34 -2.06 5.22
C TRP A 31 4.88 -2.36 6.65
N THR A 32 5.70 -3.11 7.39
CA THR A 32 5.52 -3.34 8.82
C THR A 32 6.86 -3.09 9.50
N HIS A 33 6.93 -2.08 10.37
CA HIS A 33 8.17 -1.67 11.01
C HIS A 33 8.67 -2.66 12.08
N PRO A 34 9.99 -2.78 12.27
CA PRO A 34 10.56 -3.58 13.35
C PRO A 34 10.19 -3.00 14.72
N SER A 35 9.39 -3.76 15.48
CA SER A 35 8.86 -3.36 16.79
C SER A 35 9.35 -4.28 17.90
N THR A 36 8.73 -5.45 18.08
CA THR A 36 9.11 -6.44 19.09
C THR A 36 9.54 -7.76 18.46
N PRO A 37 10.32 -8.60 19.18
CA PRO A 37 10.63 -9.96 18.74
C PRO A 37 9.36 -10.76 18.42
N ALA A 38 9.50 -11.76 17.55
CA ALA A 38 8.45 -12.65 17.04
C ALA A 38 7.34 -12.00 16.20
N LEU A 39 7.25 -10.66 16.14
CA LEU A 39 6.37 -9.99 15.18
C LEU A 39 7.02 -9.96 13.79
N PRO A 40 6.24 -10.26 12.72
CA PRO A 40 6.77 -10.22 11.37
C PRO A 40 7.06 -8.78 10.94
N VAL A 41 8.19 -8.60 10.26
CA VAL A 41 8.58 -7.35 9.61
C VAL A 41 8.48 -7.57 8.11
N ASP A 42 7.68 -6.74 7.43
CA ASP A 42 7.49 -6.82 5.99
C ASP A 42 8.18 -5.63 5.33
N MET A 43 9.05 -5.90 4.36
CA MET A 43 9.91 -4.89 3.74
C MET A 43 9.93 -5.06 2.22
N ARG A 44 9.60 -3.99 1.50
CA ARG A 44 9.81 -3.85 0.07
C ARG A 44 11.25 -3.42 -0.21
N ILE A 45 11.90 -4.17 -1.08
CA ILE A 45 13.31 -4.02 -1.44
C ILE A 45 13.42 -3.68 -2.93
N PRO A 46 14.10 -2.57 -3.28
CA PRO A 46 14.52 -2.26 -4.65
C PRO A 46 15.35 -3.38 -5.27
N SER A 47 15.15 -3.64 -6.58
CA SER A 47 15.78 -4.79 -7.26
C SER A 47 17.31 -4.79 -7.18
N ASN A 48 17.93 -3.61 -7.21
CA ASN A 48 19.38 -3.40 -7.05
C ASN A 48 19.88 -3.73 -5.64
N SER A 49 19.05 -3.56 -4.61
CA SER A 49 19.41 -3.77 -3.20
C SER A 49 19.10 -5.18 -2.68
N VAL A 50 18.36 -6.01 -3.44
CA VAL A 50 17.91 -7.35 -3.00
C VAL A 50 19.07 -8.23 -2.54
N GLN A 51 20.15 -8.29 -3.31
CA GLN A 51 21.28 -9.16 -2.98
C GLN A 51 22.02 -8.68 -1.73
N ALA A 52 22.22 -7.37 -1.59
CA ALA A 52 22.85 -6.77 -0.42
C ALA A 52 22.04 -7.02 0.86
N VAL A 53 20.71 -6.84 0.79
CA VAL A 53 19.83 -7.09 1.94
C VAL A 53 19.78 -8.57 2.31
N LYS A 54 19.68 -9.49 1.33
CA LYS A 54 19.72 -10.93 1.62
C LYS A 54 21.03 -11.36 2.27
N ALA A 55 22.17 -10.88 1.73
CA ALA A 55 23.47 -11.14 2.33
C ALA A 55 23.57 -10.60 3.76
N PHE A 56 23.02 -9.42 4.04
CA PHE A 56 22.95 -8.86 5.40
C PHE A 56 22.10 -9.72 6.34
N LEU A 57 20.92 -10.20 5.90
CA LEU A 57 20.07 -11.05 6.72
C LEU A 57 20.75 -12.39 7.02
N GLU A 58 21.37 -13.00 6.00
CA GLU A 58 22.09 -14.27 6.11
C GLU A 58 23.33 -14.16 7.00
N SER A 59 24.13 -13.09 6.88
CA SER A 59 25.32 -12.88 7.71
C SER A 59 25.00 -12.70 9.19
N HIS A 60 23.78 -12.23 9.50
CA HIS A 60 23.29 -12.06 10.87
C HIS A 60 22.43 -13.22 11.34
N GLY A 61 22.24 -14.26 10.53
CA GLY A 61 21.43 -15.44 10.86
C GLY A 61 19.95 -15.11 11.05
N ILE A 62 19.45 -14.06 10.40
CA ILE A 62 18.06 -13.60 10.47
C ILE A 62 17.24 -14.35 9.42
N GLU A 63 16.20 -15.03 9.87
CA GLU A 63 15.31 -15.79 9.00
C GLU A 63 14.36 -14.87 8.22
N TYR A 64 14.24 -15.14 6.92
CA TYR A 64 13.33 -14.43 6.03
C TYR A 64 12.65 -15.37 5.05
N SER A 65 11.52 -14.92 4.52
CA SER A 65 10.75 -15.58 3.47
C SER A 65 10.36 -14.56 2.41
N ILE A 66 10.22 -14.99 1.16
CA ILE A 66 9.79 -14.12 0.06
C ILE A 66 8.26 -14.09 0.08
N LEU A 67 7.68 -12.96 0.47
CA LEU A 67 6.23 -12.75 0.46
C LEU A 67 5.73 -12.42 -0.95
N ILE A 68 6.43 -11.52 -1.64
CA ILE A 68 6.14 -11.13 -3.03
C ILE A 68 7.44 -11.20 -3.83
N LYS A 69 7.51 -12.13 -4.78
CA LYS A 69 8.70 -12.33 -5.62
C LYS A 69 8.93 -11.16 -6.58
N ASP A 70 7.87 -10.63 -7.15
CA ASP A 70 7.91 -9.48 -8.04
C ASP A 70 6.68 -8.60 -7.80
N LEU A 71 6.91 -7.43 -7.21
CA LEU A 71 5.86 -6.47 -6.95
C LEU A 71 5.29 -5.87 -8.25
N GLN A 72 6.08 -5.80 -9.32
CA GLN A 72 5.64 -5.20 -10.58
C GLN A 72 4.50 -6.01 -11.18
N VAL A 73 4.58 -7.35 -11.13
CA VAL A 73 3.53 -8.25 -11.62
C VAL A 73 2.21 -8.03 -10.89
N VAL A 74 2.26 -7.77 -9.57
CA VAL A 74 1.06 -7.50 -8.77
C VAL A 74 0.44 -6.15 -9.17
N LEU A 75 1.26 -5.11 -9.33
CA LEU A 75 0.81 -3.77 -9.74
C LEU A 75 0.26 -3.76 -11.17
N ASP A 76 0.87 -4.50 -12.09
CA ASP A 76 0.41 -4.58 -13.48
C ASP A 76 -0.96 -5.27 -13.55
N LYS A 77 -1.15 -6.32 -12.75
CA LYS A 77 -2.46 -6.96 -12.61
C LYS A 77 -3.51 -6.01 -12.04
N GLU A 78 -3.19 -5.29 -10.98
CA GLU A 78 -4.09 -4.29 -10.39
C GLU A 78 -4.50 -3.23 -11.43
N LYS A 79 -3.55 -2.67 -12.18
CA LYS A 79 -3.83 -1.69 -13.24
C LYS A 79 -4.73 -2.27 -14.33
N GLN A 80 -4.50 -3.51 -14.74
CA GLN A 80 -5.33 -4.18 -15.74
C GLN A 80 -6.77 -4.40 -15.24
N ASP A 81 -6.92 -4.79 -13.97
CA ASP A 81 -8.22 -5.00 -13.34
C ASP A 81 -8.99 -3.66 -13.21
N MET A 82 -8.30 -2.58 -12.83
CA MET A 82 -8.87 -1.22 -12.77
C MET A 82 -9.32 -0.73 -14.15
N ALA A 83 -8.49 -0.87 -15.18
CA ALA A 83 -8.83 -0.48 -16.55
C ALA A 83 -10.05 -1.26 -17.08
N SER A 84 -10.10 -2.57 -16.81
CA SER A 84 -11.21 -3.44 -17.18
C SER A 84 -12.49 -3.10 -16.42
N SER A 85 -12.38 -2.64 -15.17
CA SER A 85 -13.53 -2.17 -14.38
C SER A 85 -14.09 -0.87 -14.93
N GLN A 86 -13.24 0.14 -15.15
CA GLN A 86 -13.65 1.43 -15.69
C GLN A 86 -14.34 1.30 -17.06
N GLN A 87 -13.88 0.40 -17.92
CA GLN A 87 -14.54 0.13 -19.21
C GLN A 87 -15.96 -0.44 -19.02
N ARG A 88 -16.15 -1.29 -18.00
CA ARG A 88 -17.47 -1.87 -17.66
C ARG A 88 -18.40 -0.85 -17.03
N GLU A 89 -17.91 0.02 -16.14
CA GLU A 89 -18.70 1.10 -15.53
C GLU A 89 -19.27 2.03 -16.61
N ARG A 90 -18.45 2.47 -17.56
CA ARG A 90 -18.89 3.27 -18.72
C ARG A 90 -19.98 2.60 -19.56
N SER A 91 -19.99 1.26 -19.59
CA SER A 91 -20.94 0.49 -20.39
C SER A 91 -22.24 0.18 -19.65
N ARG A 92 -22.19 0.05 -18.32
CA ARG A 92 -23.33 -0.34 -17.47
C ARG A 92 -23.96 0.84 -16.70
N ASN A 93 -23.38 2.03 -16.79
CA ASN A 93 -23.83 3.25 -16.13
C ASN A 93 -24.03 3.07 -14.61
N GLY A 94 -23.05 2.43 -13.96
CA GLY A 94 -23.09 2.18 -12.52
C GLY A 94 -21.68 2.04 -11.94
N PHE A 95 -21.54 2.40 -10.66
CA PHE A 95 -20.27 2.36 -9.92
C PHE A 95 -19.96 0.96 -9.39
N ASN A 96 -18.72 0.51 -9.55
CA ASN A 96 -18.26 -0.79 -9.11
C ASN A 96 -17.51 -0.70 -7.78
N TYR A 97 -18.23 -1.01 -6.70
CA TYR A 97 -17.68 -1.09 -5.34
C TYR A 97 -16.70 -2.26 -5.13
N GLY A 98 -16.65 -3.25 -6.03
CA GLY A 98 -15.80 -4.42 -5.93
C GLY A 98 -14.39 -4.24 -6.49
N THR A 99 -14.02 -3.04 -6.92
CA THR A 99 -12.71 -2.73 -7.50
C THR A 99 -12.14 -1.41 -6.98
N TYR A 100 -10.83 -1.23 -7.13
CA TYR A 100 -10.21 0.06 -6.88
C TYR A 100 -10.65 1.09 -7.92
N ASN A 101 -10.89 2.32 -7.45
CA ASN A 101 -11.40 3.44 -8.23
C ASN A 101 -10.47 4.66 -8.10
N SER A 102 -10.47 5.54 -9.09
CA SER A 102 -9.74 6.80 -9.02
C SER A 102 -10.40 7.74 -8.01
N LEU A 103 -9.65 8.73 -7.52
CA LEU A 103 -10.19 9.75 -6.61
C LEU A 103 -11.39 10.49 -7.22
N ASP A 104 -11.31 10.83 -8.51
CA ASP A 104 -12.38 11.53 -9.23
C ASP A 104 -13.65 10.67 -9.33
N SER A 105 -13.51 9.37 -9.62
CA SER A 105 -14.63 8.43 -9.64
C SER A 105 -15.29 8.32 -8.26
N ILE A 106 -14.48 8.29 -7.19
CA ILE A 106 -14.99 8.27 -5.82
C ILE A 106 -15.76 9.57 -5.54
N TYR A 107 -15.23 10.73 -5.89
CA TYR A 107 -15.93 12.01 -5.68
C TYR A 107 -17.26 12.07 -6.44
N ALA A 108 -17.29 11.62 -7.69
CA ALA A 108 -18.53 11.53 -8.45
C ALA A 108 -19.56 10.61 -7.79
N GLU A 109 -19.12 9.48 -7.21
CA GLU A 109 -20.01 8.59 -6.48
C GLU A 109 -20.50 9.20 -5.16
N LEU A 110 -19.67 9.96 -4.45
CA LEU A 110 -20.12 10.71 -3.27
C LEU A 110 -21.20 11.74 -3.61
N ASP A 111 -21.08 12.41 -4.77
CA ASP A 111 -22.13 13.31 -5.28
C ASP A 111 -23.41 12.55 -5.64
N HIS A 112 -23.27 11.42 -6.33
CA HIS A 112 -24.39 10.56 -6.68
C HIS A 112 -25.17 10.13 -5.44
N LEU A 113 -24.50 9.57 -4.42
CA LEU A 113 -25.12 9.12 -3.17
C LEU A 113 -25.83 10.25 -2.41
N ALA A 114 -25.20 11.43 -2.32
CA ALA A 114 -25.83 12.59 -1.67
C ALA A 114 -27.04 13.12 -2.44
N SER A 115 -27.05 12.98 -3.76
CA SER A 115 -28.19 13.38 -4.60
C SER A 115 -29.35 12.38 -4.52
N GLU A 116 -29.05 11.07 -4.58
CA GLU A 116 -30.03 10.00 -4.58
C GLU A 116 -30.71 9.85 -3.21
N TYR A 117 -29.92 9.96 -2.13
CA TYR A 117 -30.38 9.80 -0.75
C TYR A 117 -30.33 11.11 0.04
N SER A 118 -30.74 12.22 -0.59
CA SER A 118 -30.70 13.58 -0.02
C SER A 118 -31.46 13.77 1.31
N ASN A 119 -32.33 12.82 1.68
CA ASN A 119 -33.05 12.81 2.95
C ASN A 119 -32.22 12.25 4.13
N ILE A 120 -31.12 11.53 3.87
CA ILE A 120 -30.31 10.87 4.90
C ILE A 120 -28.79 11.04 4.71
N VAL A 121 -28.33 11.46 3.53
CA VAL A 121 -26.92 11.67 3.22
C VAL A 121 -26.68 13.12 2.81
N CYS A 122 -25.70 13.76 3.44
CA CYS A 122 -25.22 15.08 3.08
C CYS A 122 -23.69 15.06 2.88
N LYS A 123 -23.23 15.58 1.73
CA LYS A 123 -21.79 15.76 1.45
C LYS A 123 -21.35 17.16 1.86
N PHE A 124 -20.29 17.25 2.65
CA PHE A 124 -19.68 18.54 3.03
C PHE A 124 -18.15 18.48 2.94
N GLN A 125 -17.55 19.63 2.63
CA GLN A 125 -16.11 19.81 2.60
C GLN A 125 -15.61 20.27 3.97
N ILE A 126 -14.64 19.56 4.53
CA ILE A 126 -14.05 19.90 5.84
C ILE A 126 -12.71 20.63 5.73
N GLY A 127 -12.14 20.71 4.53
CA GLY A 127 -10.87 21.38 4.29
C GLY A 127 -10.29 21.03 2.93
N GLU A 128 -8.99 21.21 2.81
CA GLU A 128 -8.22 20.95 1.60
C GLU A 128 -6.94 20.19 1.94
N SER A 129 -6.50 19.32 1.03
CA SER A 129 -5.21 18.66 1.10
C SER A 129 -4.06 19.65 0.84
N TYR A 130 -2.82 19.16 1.01
CA TYR A 130 -1.62 19.93 0.65
C TYR A 130 -1.66 20.43 -0.81
N GLU A 131 -1.99 19.53 -1.75
CA GLU A 131 -2.17 19.85 -3.18
C GLU A 131 -3.52 20.51 -3.50
N LYS A 132 -4.22 21.08 -2.52
CA LYS A 132 -5.48 21.83 -2.68
C LYS A 132 -6.66 21.01 -3.22
N ARG A 133 -6.70 19.70 -2.92
CA ARG A 133 -7.88 18.86 -3.21
C ARG A 133 -8.90 18.96 -2.06
N PRO A 134 -10.21 19.06 -2.35
CA PRO A 134 -11.23 19.15 -1.32
C PRO A 134 -11.32 17.86 -0.49
N LEU A 135 -11.38 17.97 0.83
CA LEU A 135 -11.60 16.83 1.72
C LEU A 135 -13.10 16.71 2.01
N TYR A 136 -13.75 15.72 1.40
CA TYR A 136 -15.19 15.49 1.56
C TYR A 136 -15.50 14.46 2.65
N VAL A 137 -16.63 14.67 3.34
CA VAL A 137 -17.23 13.75 4.30
C VAL A 137 -18.72 13.59 3.95
N LEU A 138 -19.24 12.38 4.11
CA LEU A 138 -20.68 12.10 4.11
C LEU A 138 -21.17 12.01 5.56
N LYS A 139 -22.29 12.65 5.86
CA LYS A 139 -23.00 12.58 7.14
C LYS A 139 -24.45 12.20 6.92
#